data_AF-A0A956NXZ0-F1
#
_entry.id   AF-A0A956NXZ0-F1
#
_cell.length_a   1.000
_cell.length_b   1.000
_cell.length_c   1.000
_cell.angle_alpha   90.00
_cell.angle_beta   90.00
_cell.angle_gamma   90.00
#
_symmetry.space_group_name_H-M   'P 1'
#
loop_
_entity.id
_entity.type
_entity.pdbx_description
1 polymer ?
#
loop_
_entity_poly.entity_id
_entity_poly.type
_entity_poly.pdbx_seq_one_letter_code
_entity_poly.pdbx_strand_id
1 'polypeptide(L)'
;MIIRELNNYEDKPLSLLLSADPSQNSINDCVERGTCFVAEEQKKIIGVFVLLSTRLGTGNSSIGQLALYQKYHFRIIGIDTNFFTKYYTSNIFENGIQCMDMIRLSQDL
;
A
#
# COMPACT_ATOMS: atom_id res chain seq x y z
N MET A 1 3.19 20.13 -5.74
CA MET A 1 2.70 19.04 -4.87
C MET A 1 2.76 19.38 -3.38
N ILE A 2 1.70 19.08 -2.63
CA ILE A 2 1.59 19.19 -1.15
C ILE A 2 1.08 17.84 -0.63
N ILE A 3 1.61 17.33 0.49
CA ILE A 3 1.08 16.16 1.19
C ILE A 3 0.36 16.64 2.44
N ARG A 4 -0.89 16.21 2.64
CA ARG A 4 -1.69 16.54 3.82
C ARG A 4 -2.52 15.35 4.29
N GLU A 5 -2.90 15.35 5.56
CA GLU A 5 -3.89 14.41 6.09
C GLU A 5 -5.25 14.66 5.41
N LEU A 6 -5.96 13.57 5.10
CA LEU A 6 -7.30 13.63 4.53
C LEU A 6 -8.31 13.83 5.66
N ASN A 7 -9.13 14.88 5.58
CA ASN A 7 -10.11 15.16 6.62
C ASN A 7 -11.23 14.12 6.63
N ASN A 8 -11.80 13.83 7.81
CA ASN A 8 -12.88 12.86 7.98
C ASN A 8 -14.18 13.20 7.23
N TYR A 9 -14.35 14.45 6.79
CA TYR A 9 -15.51 14.92 6.02
C TYR A 9 -15.27 14.91 4.50
N GLU A 10 -14.04 14.68 4.05
CA GLU A 10 -13.72 14.56 2.62
C GLU A 10 -13.98 13.14 2.14
N ASP A 11 -14.53 13.01 0.94
CA ASP A 11 -14.66 11.71 0.29
C ASP A 11 -13.28 11.10 0.04
N LYS A 12 -13.13 9.83 0.37
CA LYS A 12 -11.88 9.11 0.13
C LYS A 12 -11.69 8.92 -1.38
N PRO A 13 -10.48 9.15 -1.92
CA PRO A 13 -10.21 9.01 -3.34
C PRO A 13 -10.16 7.52 -3.74
N LEU A 14 -11.33 6.88 -3.78
CA LEU A 14 -11.49 5.44 -3.91
C LEU A 14 -10.83 4.89 -5.18
N SER A 15 -10.83 5.65 -6.27
CA SER A 15 -10.16 5.26 -7.52
C SER A 15 -8.65 5.08 -7.35
N LEU A 16 -8.00 5.94 -6.54
CA LEU A 16 -6.57 5.83 -6.26
C LEU A 16 -6.30 4.68 -5.28
N LEU A 17 -7.14 4.49 -4.26
CA LEU A 17 -7.02 3.36 -3.33
C LEU A 17 -7.15 2.01 -4.06
N LEU A 18 -8.16 1.88 -4.94
CA LEU A 18 -8.40 0.68 -5.74
C LEU A 18 -7.32 0.40 -6.79
N SER A 19 -6.55 1.43 -7.18
CA SER A 19 -5.40 1.24 -8.06
C SER A 19 -4.21 0.55 -7.35
N ALA A 20 -4.15 0.64 -6.01
CA ALA A 20 -3.11 0.00 -5.20
C ALA A 20 -3.53 -1.39 -4.72
N ASP A 21 -4.80 -1.57 -4.33
CA ASP A 21 -5.35 -2.84 -3.88
C ASP A 21 -6.77 -3.04 -4.45
N PRO A 22 -7.04 -4.09 -5.25
CA PRO A 22 -8.36 -4.31 -5.82
C PRO A 22 -9.41 -4.78 -4.80
N SER A 23 -9.02 -5.16 -3.59
CA SER A 23 -9.90 -5.60 -2.51
C SER A 23 -10.44 -4.42 -1.71
N GLN A 24 -11.72 -4.10 -1.92
CA GLN A 24 -12.42 -3.10 -1.11
C GLN A 24 -12.39 -3.41 0.39
N ASN A 25 -12.49 -4.69 0.76
CA ASN A 25 -12.42 -5.10 2.17
C ASN A 25 -11.06 -4.77 2.78
N SER A 26 -9.98 -5.06 2.06
CA SER A 26 -8.60 -4.74 2.50
C SER A 26 -8.39 -3.23 2.62
N ILE A 27 -8.89 -2.45 1.66
CA ILE A 27 -8.85 -0.98 1.70
C ILE A 27 -9.59 -0.45 2.92
N ASN A 28 -10.83 -0.90 3.14
CA ASN A 28 -11.66 -0.42 4.24
C ASN A 28 -10.99 -0.70 5.58
N ASP A 29 -10.45 -1.89 5.78
CA ASP A 29 -9.70 -2.25 6.99
C ASP A 29 -8.45 -1.35 7.18
N CYS A 30 -7.68 -1.11 6.12
CA CYS A 30 -6.51 -0.23 6.21
C CYS A 30 -6.90 1.21 6.55
N VAL A 31 -7.95 1.71 5.91
CA VAL A 31 -8.47 3.07 6.10
C VAL A 31 -9.07 3.26 7.50
N GLU A 32 -9.73 2.24 8.04
CA GLU A 32 -10.32 2.28 9.38
C GLU A 32 -9.25 2.25 10.47
N ARG A 33 -8.18 1.47 10.26
CA ARG A 33 -7.10 1.31 11.25
C ARG A 33 -5.97 2.33 11.11
N GLY A 34 -5.90 3.06 10.00
CA GLY A 34 -4.78 3.92 9.64
C GLY A 34 -5.15 5.39 9.43
N THR A 35 -4.12 6.21 9.24
CA THR A 35 -4.29 7.64 8.90
C THR A 35 -4.13 7.82 7.39
N CYS A 36 -5.13 8.41 6.74
CA CYS A 36 -5.09 8.66 5.30
C CYS A 36 -4.40 9.99 4.98
N PHE A 37 -3.48 9.97 4.03
CA PHE A 37 -2.83 11.15 3.49
C PHE A 37 -3.02 11.23 1.98
N VAL A 38 -3.15 12.45 1.48
CA VAL A 38 -3.29 12.72 0.04
C VAL A 38 -2.14 13.60 -0.45
N ALA A 39 -1.67 13.29 -1.65
CA ALA A 39 -0.77 14.14 -2.42
C ALA A 39 -1.61 14.99 -3.38
N GLU A 40 -1.55 16.30 -3.23
CA GLU A 40 -2.35 17.27 -3.97
C GLU A 40 -1.47 18.19 -4.83
N GLU A 41 -1.87 18.39 -6.08
CA GLU A 41 -1.24 19.33 -6.99
C GLU A 41 -2.30 20.12 -7.77
N GLN A 42 -2.19 21.45 -7.80
CA GLN A 42 -3.16 22.32 -8.47
C GLN A 42 -4.63 22.02 -8.08
N LYS A 43 -4.88 21.77 -6.78
CA LYS A 43 -6.19 21.36 -6.22
C LYS A 43 -6.71 20.00 -6.68
N LYS A 44 -5.87 19.18 -7.30
CA LYS A 44 -6.19 17.82 -7.72
C LYS A 44 -5.45 16.82 -6.85
N ILE A 45 -6.18 15.86 -6.28
CA ILE A 45 -5.57 14.71 -5.61
C ILE A 45 -4.97 13.80 -6.69
N ILE A 46 -3.65 13.60 -6.60
CA ILE A 46 -2.87 12.77 -7.54
C ILE A 46 -2.30 11.51 -6.88
N GLY A 47 -2.37 11.41 -5.56
CA GLY A 47 -1.90 10.25 -4.80
C GLY A 47 -2.59 10.14 -3.46
N VAL A 48 -2.64 8.92 -2.93
CA VAL A 48 -3.15 8.60 -1.61
C VAL A 48 -2.25 7.55 -0.99
N PHE A 49 -1.98 7.66 0.31
CA PHE A 49 -1.38 6.58 1.08
C PHE A 49 -2.05 6.50 2.45
N VAL A 50 -2.09 5.28 3.00
CA VAL A 50 -2.67 5.02 4.32
C VAL A 50 -1.54 4.57 5.23
N LEU A 51 -1.33 5.30 6.32
CA LEU A 51 -0.29 5.00 7.29
C LEU A 51 -0.85 4.08 8.37
N LEU A 52 -0.34 2.85 8.43
CA LEU A 52 -0.58 1.90 9.51
C LEU A 52 0.63 1.91 10.46
N SER A 53 0.41 1.64 11.75
CA SER A 53 1.46 1.74 12.77
C SER A 53 2.71 0.88 12.46
N THR A 54 3.78 1.53 12.01
CA THR A 54 5.18 1.05 11.87
C THR A 54 5.45 -0.18 10.99
N ARG A 55 4.44 -0.75 10.32
CA ARG A 55 4.58 -1.99 9.52
C ARG A 55 4.03 -1.80 8.12
N LEU A 56 4.85 -2.16 7.13
CA LEU A 56 4.50 -2.18 5.72
C LEU A 56 4.39 -3.62 5.21
N GLY A 57 3.56 -3.80 4.18
CA GLY A 57 3.45 -5.03 3.41
C GLY A 57 3.46 -4.71 1.92
N THR A 58 4.19 -5.47 1.12
CA THR A 58 4.20 -5.34 -0.35
C THR A 58 4.36 -6.70 -1.02
N GLY A 59 4.00 -6.80 -2.29
CA GLY A 59 4.13 -8.04 -3.06
C GLY A 59 5.59 -8.44 -3.28
N ASN A 60 5.88 -9.75 -3.32
CA ASN A 60 7.20 -10.25 -3.70
C ASN A 60 7.61 -9.87 -5.13
N SER A 61 6.65 -9.61 -6.02
CA SER A 61 6.88 -9.13 -7.39
C SER A 61 7.05 -7.61 -7.50
N SER A 62 6.76 -6.86 -6.44
CA SER A 62 6.71 -5.40 -6.41
C SER A 62 8.12 -4.79 -6.22
N ILE A 63 9.00 -5.05 -7.20
CA ILE A 63 10.44 -4.74 -7.14
C ILE A 63 10.71 -3.25 -6.89
N GLY A 64 9.95 -2.36 -7.54
CA GLY A 64 10.11 -0.92 -7.38
C GLY A 64 9.81 -0.45 -5.96
N GLN A 65 8.75 -0.99 -5.35
CA GLN A 65 8.35 -0.73 -3.97
C GLN A 65 9.38 -1.28 -2.99
N LEU A 66 9.87 -2.51 -3.20
CA LEU A 66 10.93 -3.10 -2.38
C LEU A 66 12.22 -2.26 -2.41
N ALA A 67 12.62 -1.76 -3.59
CA ALA A 67 13.77 -0.88 -3.72
C ALA A 67 13.54 0.46 -3.00
N LEU A 68 12.34 1.05 -3.15
CA LEU A 68 11.96 2.29 -2.49
C LEU A 68 12.00 2.15 -0.96
N TYR A 69 11.32 1.15 -0.39
CA TYR A 69 11.26 0.97 1.05
C TYR A 69 12.65 0.73 1.66
N GLN A 70 13.47 -0.08 1.02
CA GLN A 70 14.86 -0.30 1.47
C GLN A 70 15.71 0.96 1.36
N LYS A 71 15.52 1.79 0.31
CA LYS A 71 16.19 3.10 0.18
C LYS A 71 15.86 4.04 1.35
N TYR A 72 14.63 3.96 1.85
CA TYR A 72 14.17 4.70 3.05
C TYR A 72 14.35 3.90 4.36
N HIS A 73 15.32 2.97 4.39
CA HIS A 73 15.76 2.25 5.58
C HIS A 73 14.74 1.29 6.24
N PHE A 74 13.63 0.97 5.58
CA PHE A 74 12.80 -0.16 6.00
C PHE A 74 13.56 -1.47 5.81
N ARG A 75 13.49 -2.34 6.81
CA ARG A 75 14.10 -3.67 6.81
C ARG A 75 13.05 -4.73 6.59
N ILE A 76 13.35 -5.72 5.75
CA ILE A 76 12.52 -6.92 5.61
C ILE A 76 12.60 -7.71 6.91
N ILE A 77 11.44 -8.00 7.51
CA ILE A 77 11.32 -8.69 8.79
C ILE A 77 10.59 -10.03 8.69
N GLY A 78 9.98 -10.33 7.54
CA GLY A 78 9.24 -11.58 7.35
C GLY A 78 8.56 -11.67 5.99
N ILE A 79 8.00 -12.85 5.73
CA ILE A 79 7.27 -13.18 4.51
C ILE A 79 6.01 -13.92 4.92
N ASP A 80 4.85 -13.40 4.53
CA ASP A 80 3.58 -14.11 4.60
C ASP A 80 3.40 -14.89 3.28
N THR A 81 3.76 -16.17 3.30
CA THR A 81 3.75 -17.03 2.11
C THR A 81 2.34 -17.27 1.58
N ASN A 82 2.17 -17.25 0.25
CA ASN A 82 0.88 -17.46 -0.43
C ASN A 82 -0.22 -16.47 -0.01
N PHE A 83 0.14 -15.31 0.51
CA PHE A 83 -0.84 -14.30 0.92
C PHE A 83 -1.75 -13.91 -0.25
N PHE A 84 -1.18 -13.57 -1.41
CA PHE A 84 -1.97 -13.06 -2.52
C PHE A 84 -2.82 -14.16 -3.18
N THR A 85 -2.30 -15.38 -3.28
CA THR A 85 -3.06 -16.51 -3.83
C THR A 85 -4.17 -17.00 -2.90
N LYS A 86 -4.08 -16.70 -1.60
CA LYS A 86 -5.14 -16.99 -0.61
C LYS A 86 -6.25 -15.95 -0.60
N TYR A 87 -5.91 -14.66 -0.76
CA TYR A 87 -6.87 -13.56 -0.57
C TYR A 87 -7.40 -12.97 -1.88
N TYR A 88 -6.76 -13.24 -3.03
CA TYR A 88 -7.22 -12.79 -4.34
C TYR A 88 -7.52 -13.97 -5.26
N THR A 89 -8.63 -13.90 -5.97
CA THR A 89 -9.05 -14.96 -6.92
C THR A 89 -8.29 -14.91 -8.23
N SER A 90 -7.81 -13.74 -8.63
CA SER A 90 -7.06 -13.54 -9.87
C SER A 90 -5.56 -13.56 -9.59
N ASN A 91 -4.79 -14.24 -10.44
CA ASN A 91 -3.34 -14.20 -10.36
C ASN A 91 -2.83 -12.80 -10.74
N ILE A 92 -1.95 -12.26 -9.91
CA ILE A 92 -1.31 -10.95 -10.12
C ILE A 92 0.11 -11.21 -10.64
N PHE A 93 0.48 -10.53 -11.74
CA PHE A 93 1.81 -10.62 -12.34
C PHE A 93 2.39 -9.22 -12.54
N GLU A 94 3.64 -9.02 -12.11
CA GLU A 94 4.40 -7.79 -12.31
C GLU A 94 5.78 -8.15 -12.87
N ASN A 95 6.17 -7.53 -13.98
CA ASN A 95 7.46 -7.80 -14.64
C ASN A 95 7.72 -9.30 -14.95
N GLY A 96 6.66 -10.07 -15.21
CA GLY A 96 6.73 -11.51 -15.47
C GLY A 96 6.87 -12.38 -14.22
N ILE A 97 6.84 -11.81 -13.02
CA ILE A 97 6.91 -12.52 -11.73
C ILE A 97 5.50 -12.56 -11.13
N GLN A 98 5.07 -13.74 -10.67
CA GLN A 98 3.79 -13.88 -9.97
C GLN A 98 3.89 -13.30 -8.55
N CYS A 99 2.93 -12.44 -8.19
CA CYS A 99 2.75 -11.97 -6.83
C CYS A 99 2.01 -13.05 -6.03
N MET A 100 2.74 -13.74 -5.15
CA MET A 100 2.22 -14.82 -4.32
C MET A 100 2.37 -14.50 -2.84
N ASP A 101 3.50 -13.91 -2.46
CA ASP A 101 3.87 -13.69 -1.08
C ASP A 101 3.83 -12.20 -0.73
N MET A 102 3.47 -11.89 0.51
CA MET A 102 3.62 -10.54 1.03
C MET A 102 4.91 -10.43 1.84
N ILE A 103 5.78 -9.53 1.40
CA ILE A 103 7.00 -9.16 2.11
C ILE A 103 6.65 -8.13 3.18
N ARG A 104 6.99 -8.43 4.44
CA ARG A 104 6.78 -7.55 5.59
C ARG A 104 8.03 -6.73 5.85
N LEU A 105 7.86 -5.43 6.00
CA LEU A 105 8.95 -4.51 6.31
C LEU A 105 8.60 -3.62 7.51
N SER A 106 9.61 -3.26 8.31
CA SER A 106 9.49 -2.29 9.40
C SER A 106 10.68 -1.35 9.45
N GLN A 107 10.50 -0.22 10.13
CA GLN A 107 11.55 0.73 10.45
C GLN A 107 11.38 1.13 11.92
N ASP A 108 12.50 1.22 12.64
CA ASP A 108 12.51 1.78 13.99
C ASP A 108 12.42 3.32 13.88
N LEU A 109 11.53 3.93 14.66
CA LEU A 109 11.31 5.39 14.71
C LEU A 109 12.20 6.04 15.77
#